data_AF-A0ABD4SGJ7-F1
#
_entry.id   AF-A0ABD4SGJ7-F1
#
_cell.length_a   1.000
_cell.length_b   1.000
_cell.length_c   1.000
_cell.angle_alpha   90.00
_cell.angle_beta   90.00
_cell.angle_gamma   90.00
#
_symmetry.space_group_name_H-M   'P 1'
#
loop_
_entity.id
_entity.type
_entity.pdbx_description
1 polymer ?
#
loop_
_entity_poly.entity_id
_entity_poly.type
_entity_poly.pdbx_seq_one_letter_code
_entity_poly.pdbx_strand_id
1 'polypeptide(L)'
;MITNIKKKLARKRSLQPLSPEEQSEWDQLRQYREKAIKESGAKLAEHVMTFNDGVIAIIITIVLVEIADPLSKSAYQDFFSQIFIYLISFFVVANFWYEIHYTFSFHIMRAGKMTMVCDFAFLASLSLIPVMTKWIMGDLSVLSVVCYGIVYFLVQIFELATEIVGDAELTAAYQDLPEVLGSVFLAELHLALPAQFGLYFDIFRPSKVGDDFVSGLPNHQLCHAR
;
A
#
# COMPACT_ATOMS: atom_id res chain seq x y z
N MET A 1 -29.69 -22.19 42.91
CA MET A 1 -29.32 -23.62 43.04
C MET A 1 -28.53 -24.15 41.83
N ILE A 2 -28.99 -23.92 40.59
CA ILE A 2 -28.37 -24.43 39.34
C ILE A 2 -26.94 -23.91 39.11
N THR A 3 -26.66 -22.64 39.42
CA THR A 3 -25.34 -22.01 39.22
C THR A 3 -24.24 -22.65 40.07
N ASN A 4 -24.57 -23.07 41.29
CA ASN A 4 -23.65 -23.75 42.19
C ASN A 4 -23.33 -25.17 41.74
N ILE A 5 -24.30 -25.86 41.12
CA ILE A 5 -24.11 -27.22 40.59
C ILE A 5 -23.20 -27.19 39.36
N LYS A 6 -23.41 -26.24 38.42
CA LYS A 6 -22.51 -26.04 37.26
C LYS A 6 -21.08 -25.72 37.68
N LYS A 7 -20.88 -24.82 38.65
CA LYS A 7 -19.55 -24.50 39.20
C LYS A 7 -18.89 -25.73 39.87
N LYS A 8 -19.66 -26.52 40.63
CA LYS A 8 -19.14 -27.74 41.27
C LYS A 8 -18.75 -28.80 40.25
N LEU A 9 -19.54 -28.99 39.19
CA LEU A 9 -19.25 -29.95 38.11
C LEU A 9 -18.04 -29.50 37.28
N ALA A 10 -17.94 -28.22 36.94
CA ALA A 10 -16.78 -27.66 36.23
C ALA A 10 -15.49 -27.83 37.06
N ARG A 11 -15.56 -27.56 38.37
CA ARG A 11 -14.43 -27.73 39.30
C ARG A 11 -14.07 -29.20 39.55
N LYS A 12 -15.03 -30.12 39.53
CA LYS A 12 -14.78 -31.56 39.68
C LYS A 12 -14.13 -32.14 38.43
N ARG A 13 -14.56 -31.69 37.25
CA ARG A 13 -13.96 -32.05 35.95
C ARG A 13 -12.53 -31.53 35.80
N SER A 14 -12.20 -30.37 36.38
CA SER A 14 -10.84 -29.84 36.38
C SER A 14 -9.89 -30.52 37.39
N LEU A 15 -10.43 -31.28 38.35
CA LEU A 15 -9.66 -31.98 39.39
C LEU A 15 -9.39 -33.46 39.05
N GLN A 16 -10.18 -34.06 38.16
CA GLN A 16 -9.88 -35.38 37.63
C GLN A 16 -8.86 -35.24 36.49
N PRO A 17 -7.70 -35.92 36.57
CA PRO A 17 -6.79 -35.98 35.44
C PRO A 17 -7.54 -36.66 34.28
N LEU A 18 -7.49 -36.03 33.11
CA LEU A 18 -8.13 -36.52 31.89
C LEU A 18 -7.66 -37.95 31.60
N SER A 19 -8.57 -38.81 31.15
CA SER A 19 -8.18 -40.13 30.66
C SER A 19 -7.25 -40.01 29.44
N PRO A 20 -6.38 -40.99 29.14
CA PRO A 20 -5.47 -40.91 28.00
C PRO A 20 -6.19 -40.68 26.66
N GLU A 21 -7.40 -41.22 26.51
CA GLU A 21 -8.26 -41.04 25.34
C GLU A 21 -8.76 -39.59 25.23
N GLU A 22 -9.31 -39.03 26.32
CA GLU A 22 -9.73 -37.63 26.36
C GLU A 22 -8.54 -36.68 26.14
N GLN A 23 -7.35 -36.98 26.68
CA GLN A 23 -6.14 -36.17 26.43
C GLN A 23 -5.79 -36.12 24.94
N SER A 24 -5.82 -37.27 24.26
CA SER A 24 -5.56 -37.34 22.81
C SER A 24 -6.61 -36.57 22.01
N GLU A 25 -7.88 -36.67 22.38
CA GLU A 25 -8.96 -35.89 21.77
C GLU A 25 -8.75 -34.38 21.96
N TRP A 26 -8.38 -33.94 23.17
CA TRP A 26 -8.07 -32.54 23.46
C TRP A 26 -6.85 -32.03 22.68
N ASP A 27 -5.83 -32.87 22.49
CA ASP A 27 -4.65 -32.53 21.71
C ASP A 27 -4.99 -32.37 20.22
N GLN A 28 -5.79 -33.30 19.68
CA GLN A 28 -6.29 -33.22 18.30
C GLN A 28 -7.16 -31.96 18.10
N LEU A 29 -8.06 -31.65 19.03
CA LEU A 29 -8.91 -30.46 18.97
C LEU A 29 -8.09 -29.17 19.06
N ARG A 30 -7.03 -29.14 19.88
CA ARG A 30 -6.11 -28.00 19.95
C ARG A 30 -5.40 -27.79 18.62
N GLN A 31 -4.82 -28.84 18.05
CA GLN A 31 -4.15 -28.78 16.74
C GLN A 31 -5.11 -28.37 15.62
N TYR A 32 -6.31 -28.93 15.60
CA TYR A 32 -7.35 -28.56 14.63
C TYR A 32 -7.72 -27.08 14.75
N ARG A 33 -7.95 -26.60 15.97
CA ARG A 33 -8.27 -25.19 16.23
C ARG A 33 -7.14 -24.27 15.80
N GLU A 34 -5.89 -24.58 16.16
CA GLU A 34 -4.72 -23.79 15.80
C GLU A 34 -4.57 -23.67 14.29
N LYS A 35 -4.71 -24.79 13.57
CA LYS A 35 -4.69 -24.82 12.11
C LYS A 35 -5.82 -23.98 11.51
N ALA A 36 -7.06 -24.16 11.98
CA ALA A 36 -8.21 -23.41 11.49
C ALA A 36 -8.07 -21.89 11.74
N ILE A 37 -7.53 -21.49 12.89
CA ILE A 37 -7.25 -20.08 13.19
C ILE A 37 -6.20 -19.51 12.23
N LYS A 38 -5.11 -20.26 11.97
CA LYS A 38 -4.05 -19.82 11.05
C LYS A 38 -4.58 -19.66 9.62
N GLU A 39 -5.30 -20.65 9.11
CA GLU A 39 -5.93 -20.61 7.79
C GLU A 39 -6.96 -19.48 7.68
N SER A 40 -7.76 -19.24 8.73
CA SER A 40 -8.76 -18.18 8.73
C SER A 40 -8.15 -16.78 8.59
N GLY A 41 -7.01 -16.52 9.24
CA GLY A 41 -6.38 -15.20 9.17
C GLY A 41 -5.62 -14.96 7.88
N ALA A 42 -5.07 -16.00 7.24
CA ALA A 42 -4.51 -15.91 5.90
C ALA A 42 -5.61 -15.61 4.86
N LYS A 43 -6.74 -16.34 4.93
CA LYS A 43 -7.90 -16.08 4.08
C LYS A 43 -8.47 -14.67 4.28
N LEU A 44 -8.47 -14.17 5.52
CA LEU A 44 -8.90 -12.81 5.80
C LEU A 44 -7.96 -11.77 5.17
N ALA A 45 -6.64 -11.98 5.24
CA ALA A 45 -5.67 -11.08 4.59
C ALA A 45 -5.88 -11.04 3.07
N GLU A 46 -6.11 -12.19 2.43
CA GLU A 46 -6.43 -12.28 1.00
C GLU A 46 -7.68 -11.47 0.63
N HIS A 47 -8.76 -11.62 1.40
CA HIS A 47 -9.98 -10.86 1.17
C HIS A 47 -9.79 -9.36 1.38
N VAL A 48 -8.96 -8.94 2.34
CA VAL A 48 -8.65 -7.53 2.58
C VAL A 48 -7.86 -6.95 1.40
N MET A 49 -6.88 -7.66 0.84
CA MET A 49 -6.18 -7.23 -0.38
C MET A 49 -7.17 -7.01 -1.54
N THR A 50 -8.06 -7.98 -1.76
CA THR A 50 -9.09 -7.86 -2.82
C THR A 50 -10.05 -6.69 -2.57
N PHE A 51 -10.37 -6.41 -1.32
CA PHE A 51 -11.19 -5.25 -0.97
C PHE A 51 -10.44 -3.94 -1.26
N ASN A 52 -9.15 -3.88 -0.89
CA ASN A 52 -8.28 -2.73 -1.10
C ASN A 52 -8.13 -2.43 -2.60
N ASP A 53 -7.92 -3.45 -3.44
CA ASP A 53 -7.95 -3.35 -4.91
C ASP A 53 -9.20 -2.64 -5.44
N GLY A 54 -10.37 -3.11 -4.99
CA GLY A 54 -11.65 -2.56 -5.41
C GLY A 54 -11.82 -1.09 -5.01
N VAL A 55 -11.44 -0.75 -3.78
CA VAL A 55 -11.55 0.63 -3.27
C VAL A 55 -10.58 1.55 -4.02
N ILE A 56 -9.32 1.15 -4.20
CA ILE A 56 -8.33 1.98 -4.89
C ILE A 56 -8.68 2.16 -6.38
N ALA A 57 -9.18 1.13 -7.05
CA ALA A 57 -9.64 1.26 -8.43
C ALA A 57 -10.77 2.30 -8.57
N ILE A 58 -11.71 2.34 -7.61
CA ILE A 58 -12.76 3.37 -7.55
C ILE A 58 -12.14 4.75 -7.31
N ILE A 59 -11.19 4.89 -6.38
CA ILE A 59 -10.50 6.17 -6.11
C ILE A 59 -9.86 6.72 -7.38
N ILE A 60 -9.07 5.91 -8.08
CA ILE A 60 -8.42 6.29 -9.35
C ILE A 60 -9.46 6.76 -10.37
N THR A 61 -10.58 6.05 -10.47
CA THR A 61 -11.67 6.39 -11.40
C THR A 61 -12.33 7.71 -11.03
N ILE A 62 -12.52 8.00 -9.73
CA ILE A 62 -13.07 9.28 -9.28
C ILE A 62 -12.13 10.42 -9.68
N VAL A 63 -10.81 10.29 -9.50
CA VAL A 63 -9.86 11.32 -9.94
C VAL A 63 -9.99 11.61 -11.44
N LEU A 64 -10.18 10.57 -12.27
CA LEU A 64 -10.39 10.73 -13.71
C LEU A 64 -11.67 11.52 -14.03
N VAL A 65 -12.76 11.22 -13.31
CA VAL A 65 -14.07 11.85 -13.52
C VAL A 65 -14.09 13.34 -13.12
N GLU A 66 -13.11 13.81 -12.35
CA GLU A 66 -13.03 15.22 -11.93
C GLU A 66 -12.51 16.18 -13.01
N ILE A 67 -12.01 15.67 -14.14
CA ILE A 67 -11.56 16.50 -15.26
C ILE A 67 -12.78 17.16 -15.93
N ALA A 68 -12.77 18.49 -16.02
CA ALA A 68 -13.87 19.25 -16.61
C ALA A 68 -13.82 19.26 -18.15
N ASP A 69 -14.97 19.10 -18.81
CA ASP A 69 -15.07 19.14 -20.27
C ASP A 69 -14.76 20.56 -20.83
N PRO A 70 -13.99 20.68 -21.91
CA PRO A 70 -13.72 21.98 -22.53
C PRO A 70 -14.93 22.44 -23.34
N LEU A 71 -15.69 23.41 -22.81
CA LEU A 71 -16.88 23.99 -23.45
C LEU A 71 -16.57 24.93 -24.63
N SER A 72 -15.31 25.36 -24.79
CA SER A 72 -14.88 26.27 -25.86
C SER A 72 -13.41 26.04 -26.24
N LYS A 73 -13.01 26.50 -27.44
CA LYS A 73 -11.62 26.35 -27.92
C LYS A 73 -10.58 27.03 -27.01
N SER A 74 -10.95 28.10 -26.33
CA SER A 74 -10.07 28.79 -25.37
C SER A 74 -9.81 27.98 -24.10
N ALA A 75 -10.65 27.00 -23.79
CA ALA A 75 -10.53 26.16 -22.58
C ALA A 75 -9.64 24.92 -22.78
N TYR A 76 -9.11 24.67 -23.99
CA TYR A 76 -8.27 23.50 -24.24
C TYR A 76 -6.97 23.51 -23.44
N GLN A 77 -6.37 24.67 -23.21
CA GLN A 77 -5.15 24.78 -22.41
C GLN A 77 -5.39 24.29 -20.97
N ASP A 78 -6.47 24.74 -20.35
CA ASP A 78 -6.85 24.34 -18.99
C ASP A 78 -7.19 22.85 -18.93
N PHE A 79 -7.88 22.33 -19.94
CA PHE A 79 -8.19 20.90 -20.06
C PHE A 79 -6.93 20.02 -20.08
N PHE A 80 -5.91 20.37 -20.88
CA PHE A 80 -4.64 19.63 -20.89
C PHE A 80 -3.89 19.76 -19.57
N SER A 81 -3.95 20.91 -18.90
CA SER A 81 -3.39 21.09 -17.56
C SER A 81 -4.05 20.15 -16.55
N GLN A 82 -5.38 20.05 -16.57
CA GLN A 82 -6.12 19.13 -15.70
C GLN A 82 -5.79 17.66 -15.98
N ILE A 83 -5.63 17.26 -17.25
CA ILE A 83 -5.17 15.90 -17.60
C ILE A 83 -3.78 15.63 -16.99
N PHE A 84 -2.87 16.60 -17.03
CA PHE A 84 -1.53 16.44 -16.45
C PHE A 84 -1.57 16.29 -14.93
N ILE A 85 -2.39 17.09 -14.24
CA ILE A 85 -2.63 16.99 -12.80
C ILE A 85 -3.25 15.63 -12.44
N TYR A 86 -4.21 15.16 -13.25
CA TYR A 86 -4.77 13.81 -13.14
C TYR A 86 -3.69 12.74 -13.23
N LEU A 87 -2.82 12.78 -14.24
CA LEU A 87 -1.76 11.77 -14.43
C LEU A 87 -0.80 11.73 -13.24
N ILE A 88 -0.42 12.89 -12.70
CA ILE A 88 0.36 12.97 -11.46
C ILE A 88 -0.37 12.28 -10.31
N SER A 89 -1.64 12.62 -10.09
CA SER A 89 -2.44 12.02 -9.03
C SER A 89 -2.66 10.51 -9.23
N PHE A 90 -2.82 10.05 -10.47
CA PHE A 90 -2.89 8.63 -10.82
C PHE A 90 -1.64 7.89 -10.35
N PHE A 91 -0.44 8.40 -10.65
CA PHE A 91 0.80 7.76 -10.20
C PHE A 91 0.95 7.78 -8.68
N VAL A 92 0.52 8.86 -8.03
CA VAL A 92 0.51 8.94 -6.56
C VAL A 92 -0.35 7.83 -5.96
N VAL A 93 -1.60 7.67 -6.42
CA VAL A 93 -2.51 6.64 -5.91
C VAL A 93 -2.03 5.23 -6.28
N ALA A 94 -1.49 5.05 -7.49
CA ALA A 94 -0.90 3.78 -7.92
C ALA A 94 0.33 3.39 -7.10
N ASN A 95 1.12 4.36 -6.64
CA ASN A 95 2.23 4.10 -5.72
C ASN A 95 1.73 3.57 -4.38
N PHE A 96 0.73 4.23 -3.79
CA PHE A 96 0.11 3.73 -2.56
C PHE A 96 -0.48 2.33 -2.69
N TRP A 97 -1.09 2.03 -3.85
CA TRP A 97 -1.55 0.68 -4.16
C TRP A 97 -0.41 -0.34 -4.18
N TYR A 98 0.72 0.02 -4.78
CA TYR A 98 1.90 -0.84 -4.84
C TYR A 98 2.46 -1.10 -3.44
N GLU A 99 2.67 -0.05 -2.63
CA GLU A 99 3.26 -0.17 -1.30
C GLU A 99 2.37 -0.98 -0.34
N ILE A 100 1.05 -0.79 -0.38
CA ILE A 100 0.14 -1.58 0.47
C ILE A 100 0.09 -3.04 0.01
N HIS A 101 0.11 -3.32 -1.30
CA HIS A 101 0.18 -4.70 -1.80
C HIS A 101 1.50 -5.37 -1.45
N TYR A 102 2.59 -4.61 -1.51
CA TYR A 102 3.90 -5.07 -1.06
C TYR A 102 3.85 -5.44 0.43
N THR A 103 3.32 -4.55 1.26
CA THR A 103 3.12 -4.78 2.70
C THR A 103 2.28 -6.03 2.99
N PHE A 104 1.15 -6.20 2.30
CA PHE A 104 0.32 -7.40 2.50
C PHE A 104 0.98 -8.69 1.99
N SER A 105 1.83 -8.60 0.97
CA SER A 105 2.54 -9.77 0.42
C SER A 105 3.70 -10.23 1.30
N PHE A 106 4.44 -9.29 1.91
CA PHE A 106 5.66 -9.60 2.67
C PHE A 106 5.47 -9.56 4.18
N HIS A 107 4.72 -8.58 4.70
CA HIS A 107 4.63 -8.29 6.12
C HIS A 107 3.34 -8.85 6.76
N ILE A 108 2.25 -9.02 6.00
CA ILE A 108 0.94 -9.44 6.56
C ILE A 108 0.51 -10.81 6.01
N MET A 109 1.10 -11.89 6.53
CA MET A 109 0.63 -13.25 6.20
C MET A 109 -0.67 -13.65 6.92
N ARG A 110 -1.09 -12.87 7.92
CA ARG A 110 -2.29 -13.12 8.72
C ARG A 110 -2.88 -11.80 9.19
N ALA A 111 -4.09 -11.48 8.75
CA ALA A 111 -4.75 -10.24 9.16
C ALA A 111 -5.31 -10.36 10.59
N GLY A 112 -4.76 -9.58 11.52
CA GLY A 112 -5.36 -9.34 12.82
C GLY A 112 -6.35 -8.17 12.82
N LYS A 113 -6.93 -7.91 13.99
CA LYS A 113 -7.94 -6.86 14.16
C LYS A 113 -7.35 -5.46 14.02
N MET A 114 -6.13 -5.24 14.52
CA MET A 114 -5.49 -3.92 14.48
C MET A 114 -5.04 -3.60 13.06
N THR A 115 -4.47 -4.57 12.35
CA THR A 115 -4.13 -4.46 10.93
C THR A 115 -5.32 -4.00 10.09
N MET A 116 -6.51 -4.58 10.31
CA MET A 116 -7.73 -4.16 9.61
C MET A 116 -8.16 -2.73 9.94
N VAL A 117 -7.99 -2.27 11.18
CA VAL A 117 -8.32 -0.88 11.56
C VAL A 117 -7.36 0.11 10.91
N CYS A 118 -6.06 -0.20 10.88
CA CYS A 118 -5.05 0.61 10.22
C CYS A 118 -5.29 0.67 8.70
N ASP A 119 -5.58 -0.47 8.06
CA ASP A 119 -5.92 -0.55 6.64
C ASP A 119 -7.15 0.31 6.29
N PHE A 120 -8.22 0.26 7.09
CA PHE A 120 -9.38 1.13 6.87
C PHE A 120 -9.07 2.61 7.08
N ALA A 121 -8.20 2.96 8.03
CA ALA A 121 -7.78 4.35 8.22
C ALA A 121 -6.93 4.85 7.03
N PHE A 122 -6.06 3.98 6.51
CA PHE A 122 -5.33 4.21 5.26
C PHE A 122 -6.30 4.45 4.10
N LEU A 123 -7.24 3.54 3.83
CA LEU A 123 -8.23 3.69 2.76
C LEU A 123 -9.09 4.95 2.93
N ALA A 124 -9.50 5.27 4.15
CA ALA A 124 -10.28 6.48 4.44
C ALA A 124 -9.48 7.75 4.12
N SER A 125 -8.21 7.81 4.50
CA SER A 125 -7.34 8.94 4.17
C SER A 125 -7.03 9.03 2.67
N LEU A 126 -6.80 7.88 2.01
CA LEU A 126 -6.56 7.79 0.57
C LEU A 126 -7.78 8.27 -0.25
N SER A 127 -8.99 8.03 0.26
CA SER A 127 -10.24 8.51 -0.36
C SER A 127 -10.38 10.04 -0.39
N LEU A 128 -9.54 10.79 0.33
CA LEU A 128 -9.49 12.25 0.28
C LEU A 128 -8.64 12.79 -0.88
N ILE A 129 -7.77 11.96 -1.47
CA ILE A 129 -6.91 12.38 -2.60
C ILE A 129 -7.72 12.96 -3.77
N PRO A 130 -8.83 12.34 -4.25
CA PRO A 130 -9.63 12.91 -5.33
C PRO A 130 -10.15 14.32 -5.02
N VAL A 131 -10.55 14.58 -3.77
CA VAL A 131 -11.03 15.90 -3.35
C VAL A 131 -9.90 16.94 -3.44
N MET A 132 -8.70 16.57 -3.00
CA MET A 132 -7.54 17.46 -3.08
C MET A 132 -7.09 17.66 -4.53
N THR A 133 -7.12 16.62 -5.37
CA THR A 133 -6.77 16.72 -6.79
C THR A 133 -7.74 17.63 -7.52
N LYS A 134 -9.05 17.50 -7.28
CA LYS A 134 -10.08 18.41 -7.83
C LYS A 134 -9.82 19.85 -7.44
N TRP A 135 -9.41 20.09 -6.19
CA TRP A 135 -9.08 21.44 -5.74
C TRP A 135 -7.91 22.02 -6.54
N ILE A 136 -6.82 21.25 -6.70
CA ILE A 136 -5.65 21.66 -7.50
C ILE A 136 -6.04 21.90 -8.97
N MET A 137 -6.92 21.08 -9.55
CA MET A 137 -7.42 21.25 -10.91
C MET A 137 -8.22 22.56 -11.10
N GLY A 138 -8.95 23.00 -10.07
CA GLY A 138 -9.76 24.22 -10.10
C GLY A 138 -9.00 25.50 -9.75
N ASP A 139 -8.11 25.44 -8.75
CA ASP A 139 -7.30 26.57 -8.30
C ASP A 139 -5.92 26.08 -7.82
N LEU A 140 -4.90 26.28 -8.65
CA LEU A 140 -3.51 25.98 -8.31
C LEU A 140 -2.93 27.06 -7.39
N SER A 141 -3.38 27.09 -6.14
CA SER A 141 -2.90 28.00 -5.10
C SER A 141 -2.01 27.28 -4.09
N VAL A 142 -1.15 28.03 -3.38
CA VAL A 142 -0.27 27.47 -2.33
C VAL A 142 -1.07 26.70 -1.28
N LEU A 143 -2.28 27.17 -0.95
CA LEU A 143 -3.16 26.52 0.02
C LEU A 143 -3.60 25.12 -0.46
N SER A 144 -4.03 25.00 -1.72
CA SER A 144 -4.44 23.71 -2.29
C SER A 144 -3.31 22.67 -2.25
N VAL A 145 -2.08 23.09 -2.57
CA VAL A 145 -0.89 22.23 -2.58
C VAL A 145 -0.50 21.81 -1.16
N VAL A 146 -0.54 22.74 -0.20
CA VAL A 146 -0.26 22.43 1.21
C VAL A 146 -1.29 21.46 1.78
N CYS A 147 -2.58 21.69 1.53
CA CYS A 147 -3.64 20.78 1.97
C CYS A 147 -3.51 19.39 1.33
N TYR A 148 -3.18 19.30 0.04
CA TYR A 148 -2.86 18.03 -0.61
C TYR A 148 -1.69 17.34 0.08
N GLY A 149 -0.61 18.06 0.38
CA GLY A 149 0.55 17.52 1.10
C GLY A 149 0.22 17.01 2.49
N ILE A 150 -0.66 17.69 3.24
CA ILE A 150 -1.12 17.23 4.56
C ILE A 150 -1.90 15.92 4.44
N VAL A 151 -2.80 15.81 3.45
CA VAL A 151 -3.55 14.56 3.20
C VAL A 151 -2.59 13.45 2.78
N TYR A 152 -1.66 13.71 1.86
CA TYR A 152 -0.64 12.76 1.46
C TYR A 152 0.15 12.23 2.67
N PHE A 153 0.60 13.13 3.54
CA PHE A 153 1.35 12.75 4.75
C PHE A 153 0.50 11.93 5.72
N LEU A 154 -0.80 12.24 5.83
CA LEU A 154 -1.74 11.44 6.63
C LEU A 154 -1.89 10.01 6.07
N VAL A 155 -1.96 9.86 4.75
CA VAL A 155 -1.98 8.54 4.09
C VAL A 155 -0.71 7.77 4.42
N GLN A 156 0.47 8.38 4.26
CA GLN A 156 1.75 7.75 4.59
C GLN A 156 1.82 7.30 6.06
N ILE A 157 1.28 8.08 7.00
CA ILE A 157 1.26 7.69 8.42
C ILE A 157 0.44 6.41 8.63
N PHE A 158 -0.73 6.30 8.01
CA PHE A 158 -1.59 5.12 8.19
C PHE A 158 -1.09 3.89 7.44
N GLU A 159 -0.47 4.08 6.28
CA GLU A 159 0.27 3.05 5.58
C GLU A 159 1.38 2.48 6.46
N LEU A 160 2.28 3.34 6.97
CA LEU A 160 3.35 2.93 7.88
C LEU A 160 2.82 2.27 9.16
N ALA A 161 1.71 2.77 9.71
CA ALA A 161 1.08 2.14 10.86
C ALA A 161 0.59 0.72 10.53
N THR A 162 0.09 0.49 9.31
CA THR A 162 -0.35 -0.83 8.84
C THR A 162 0.84 -1.78 8.72
N GLU A 163 1.96 -1.30 8.19
CA GLU A 163 3.23 -2.05 8.10
C GLU A 163 3.75 -2.44 9.49
N ILE A 164 3.89 -1.48 10.41
CA ILE A 164 4.39 -1.73 11.78
C ILE A 164 3.51 -2.74 12.52
N VAL A 165 2.18 -2.61 12.41
CA VAL A 165 1.25 -3.54 13.05
C VAL A 165 1.33 -4.92 12.38
N GLY A 166 1.47 -4.98 11.06
CA GLY A 166 1.69 -6.19 10.30
C GLY A 166 2.92 -6.97 10.77
N ASP A 167 4.06 -6.29 10.87
CA ASP A 167 5.32 -6.86 11.33
C ASP A 167 5.27 -7.35 12.78
N ALA A 168 4.61 -6.58 13.66
CA ALA A 168 4.42 -6.98 15.04
C ALA A 168 3.57 -8.26 15.15
N GLU A 169 2.50 -8.37 14.35
CA GLU A 169 1.66 -9.56 14.28
C GLU A 169 2.39 -10.75 13.63
N LEU A 170 3.21 -10.51 12.61
CA LEU A 170 4.03 -11.53 11.95
C LEU A 170 5.10 -12.10 12.88
N THR A 171 5.85 -11.23 13.56
CA THR A 171 6.91 -11.63 14.51
C THR A 171 6.32 -12.39 15.70
N ALA A 172 5.15 -11.98 16.21
CA ALA A 172 4.47 -12.70 17.27
C ALA A 172 3.97 -14.09 16.83
N ALA A 173 3.64 -14.26 15.54
CA ALA A 173 3.18 -15.52 14.97
C ALA A 173 4.33 -16.45 14.54
N TYR A 174 5.52 -15.92 14.27
CA TYR A 174 6.69 -16.65 13.77
C TYR A 174 7.91 -16.34 14.63
N GLN A 175 8.12 -17.17 15.66
CA GLN A 175 9.11 -16.98 16.72
C GLN A 175 10.59 -17.08 16.23
N ASP A 176 10.82 -17.59 15.01
CA ASP A 176 12.15 -17.83 14.41
C ASP A 176 12.53 -16.83 13.29
N LEU A 177 11.77 -15.74 13.08
CA LEU A 177 11.99 -14.77 11.99
C LEU A 177 12.99 -13.58 12.20
N PRO A 178 13.63 -13.35 13.37
CA PRO A 178 14.33 -12.07 13.60
C PRO A 178 15.64 -11.89 12.81
N GLU A 179 16.24 -12.96 12.29
CA GLU A 179 17.54 -12.88 11.59
C GLU A 179 17.40 -12.48 10.11
N VAL A 180 16.25 -12.77 9.48
CA VAL A 180 16.01 -12.49 8.05
C VAL A 180 15.34 -11.13 7.86
N LEU A 181 14.39 -10.76 8.73
CA LEU A 181 13.58 -9.54 8.59
C LEU A 181 14.42 -8.26 8.77
N GLY A 182 15.42 -8.27 9.67
CA GLY A 182 16.30 -7.12 9.87
C GLY A 182 17.17 -6.78 8.67
N SER A 183 17.50 -7.76 7.82
CA SER A 183 18.29 -7.53 6.60
C SER A 183 17.45 -6.94 5.46
N VAL A 184 16.13 -7.18 5.46
CA VAL A 184 15.16 -6.64 4.49
C VAL A 184 14.78 -5.21 4.88
N PHE A 185 14.47 -4.98 6.15
CA PHE A 185 14.15 -3.66 6.71
C PHE A 185 15.26 -2.61 6.52
N LEU A 186 16.53 -3.01 6.68
CA LEU A 186 17.68 -2.12 6.44
C LEU A 186 17.94 -1.87 4.94
N ALA A 187 17.54 -2.78 4.06
CA ALA A 187 17.63 -2.59 2.61
C ALA A 187 16.53 -1.64 2.11
N GLU A 188 15.32 -1.72 2.66
CA GLU A 188 14.17 -0.89 2.29
C GLU A 188 14.28 0.56 2.75
N LEU A 189 14.74 0.81 3.98
CA LEU A 189 14.96 2.18 4.49
C LEU A 189 16.01 2.95 3.64
N HIS A 190 16.95 2.25 3.01
CA HIS A 190 17.97 2.82 2.14
C HIS A 190 17.55 2.99 0.67
N LEU A 191 16.53 2.25 0.19
CA LEU A 191 16.07 2.24 -1.20
C LEU A 191 14.75 2.99 -1.45
N ALA A 192 13.86 3.05 -0.46
CA ALA A 192 12.53 3.66 -0.63
C ALA A 192 12.59 5.19 -0.76
N LEU A 193 13.42 5.88 0.05
CA LEU A 193 13.58 7.34 -0.04
C LEU A 193 14.16 7.81 -1.38
N PRO A 194 15.21 7.16 -1.95
CA PRO A 194 15.69 7.49 -3.28
C PRO A 194 14.78 7.05 -4.43
N ALA A 195 14.05 5.94 -4.32
CA ALA A 195 13.18 5.44 -5.40
C ALA A 195 11.91 6.31 -5.57
N GLN A 196 11.31 6.76 -4.46
CA GLN A 196 10.15 7.65 -4.46
C GLN A 196 10.48 9.04 -5.05
N PHE A 197 11.72 9.52 -4.92
CA PHE A 197 12.20 10.76 -5.55
C PHE A 197 12.85 10.56 -6.94
N GLY A 198 13.49 9.41 -7.18
CA GLY A 198 14.27 9.12 -8.39
C GLY A 198 13.40 8.84 -9.61
N LEU A 199 12.29 8.12 -9.44
CA LEU A 199 11.32 7.89 -10.53
C LEU A 199 10.68 9.21 -11.00
N TYR A 200 10.50 10.16 -10.08
CA TYR A 200 9.97 11.49 -10.35
C TYR A 200 10.93 12.38 -11.17
N PHE A 201 12.25 12.21 -11.01
CA PHE A 201 13.25 13.01 -11.73
C PHE A 201 13.72 12.39 -13.05
N ASP A 202 13.76 11.06 -13.20
CA ASP A 202 14.23 10.42 -14.43
C ASP A 202 13.22 10.50 -15.59
N ILE A 203 11.91 10.58 -15.29
CA ILE A 203 10.86 10.84 -16.30
C ILE A 203 10.88 12.29 -16.81
N PHE A 204 11.32 13.25 -15.99
CA PHE A 204 11.38 14.68 -16.35
C PHE A 204 12.79 15.18 -16.69
N ARG A 205 13.77 14.28 -16.83
CA ARG A 205 15.09 14.65 -17.31
C ARG A 205 14.96 15.12 -18.76
N PRO A 206 15.24 16.39 -19.09
CA PRO A 206 15.24 16.82 -20.47
C PRO A 206 16.27 15.99 -21.21
N SER A 207 15.80 15.16 -22.14
CA SER A 207 16.66 14.48 -23.09
C SER A 207 17.56 15.54 -23.72
N LYS A 208 18.87 15.38 -23.60
CA LYS A 208 19.81 16.12 -24.42
C LYS A 208 19.65 15.65 -25.87
N VAL A 209 18.57 16.06 -26.53
CA VAL A 209 18.48 16.06 -27.98
C VAL A 209 19.30 17.26 -28.45
N GLY A 210 20.60 17.05 -28.72
CA GLY A 210 21.44 18.16 -29.17
C GLY A 210 22.89 17.87 -29.53
N ASP A 211 23.50 16.77 -29.08
CA ASP A 211 24.97 16.61 -29.27
C ASP A 211 25.37 15.51 -30.27
N ASP A 212 24.43 14.68 -30.74
CA ASP A 212 24.75 13.55 -31.66
C ASP A 212 24.57 13.88 -33.15
N PHE A 213 24.13 15.09 -33.52
CA PHE A 213 23.97 15.47 -34.93
C PHE A 213 25.19 16.17 -35.55
N VAL A 214 26.22 16.51 -34.77
CA VAL A 214 27.39 17.27 -35.26
C VAL A 214 28.67 16.43 -35.40
N SER A 215 28.70 15.20 -34.87
CA SER A 215 29.89 14.33 -34.91
C SER A 215 29.91 13.33 -36.07
N GLY A 216 28.86 13.29 -36.91
CA GLY A 216 28.70 12.35 -38.03
C GLY A 216 29.13 12.84 -39.41
N LEU A 217 29.79 13.99 -39.54
CA LEU A 217 30.31 14.45 -40.84
C LEU A 217 31.65 13.77 -41.14
N PRO A 218 31.77 12.93 -42.18
CA PRO A 218 33.04 12.32 -42.54
C PRO A 218 34.00 13.37 -43.12
N ASN A 219 35.04 13.67 -42.35
CA ASN A 219 36.23 14.37 -42.81
C ASN A 219 37.10 13.42 -43.65
N HIS A 220 36.86 13.37 -44.96
CA HIS A 220 37.91 13.31 -45.98
C HIS A 220 37.26 13.27 -47.36
N GLN A 221 37.60 14.22 -48.22
CA GLN A 221 37.93 14.07 -49.65
C GLN A 221 38.37 15.46 -50.13
N LEU A 222 39.61 15.83 -49.75
CA LEU A 222 40.43 16.70 -50.58
C LEU A 222 40.82 15.88 -51.82
N CYS A 223 40.24 16.20 -52.97
CA CYS A 223 40.81 15.83 -54.26
C CYS A 223 40.68 17.00 -55.25
N HIS A 224 41.85 17.48 -55.67
CA HIS A 224 42.07 18.38 -56.80
C HIS A 224 41.33 17.91 -58.07
N ALA A 225 40.69 18.85 -58.77
CA ALA A 225 40.69 18.87 -60.25
C ALA A 225 40.24 20.25 -60.76
N ARG A 226 41.26 21.01 -61.19
CA ARG A 226 41.34 21.95 -62.33
C ARG A 226 40.25 23.02 -62.53
#